data_AF-A0A671QDC6-F1
#
_entry.id   AF-A0A671QDC6-F1
#
_cell.length_a   1.000
_cell.length_b   1.000
_cell.length_c   1.000
_cell.angle_alpha   90.00
_cell.angle_beta   90.00
_cell.angle_gamma   90.00
#
_symmetry.space_group_name_H-M   'P 1'
#
loop_
_entity.id
_entity.type
_entity.pdbx_description
1 polymer ?
#
loop_
_entity_poly.entity_id
_entity_poly.type
_entity_poly.pdbx_seq_one_letter_code
_entity_poly.pdbx_strand_id
1 'polypeptide(L)'
;LPNCSVYGNMSATLLYTEVPSNESKTETFPVPSCKVSQLGFFLQNLKNGTTYIMQYQIANETSSNLTMNTNNVLDYQQIDSGLEARSGAMVVITVILSLGMVILLVSLIISIFFSS
;
A
#
# COMPACT_ATOMS: atom_id res chain seq x y z
N LEU A 1 -22.12 11.27 -0.07
CA LEU A 1 -21.71 12.31 -1.05
C LEU A 1 -22.86 13.28 -1.24
N PRO A 2 -22.59 14.54 -1.60
CA PRO A 2 -23.64 15.53 -1.86
C PRO A 2 -24.56 15.10 -3.01
N ASN A 3 -25.82 15.50 -2.93
CA ASN A 3 -26.83 15.13 -3.91
C ASN A 3 -26.51 15.78 -5.27
N CYS A 4 -26.18 14.95 -6.26
CA CYS A 4 -25.84 15.38 -7.61
C CYS A 4 -26.98 16.15 -8.29
N SER A 5 -28.23 15.94 -7.87
CA SER A 5 -29.43 16.56 -8.45
C SER A 5 -29.51 18.05 -8.14
N VAL A 6 -28.87 18.47 -7.05
CA VAL A 6 -28.91 19.85 -6.53
C VAL A 6 -27.56 20.55 -6.75
N TYR A 7 -26.46 19.83 -6.53
CA TYR A 7 -25.09 20.39 -6.55
C TYR A 7 -24.24 19.88 -7.73
N GLY A 8 -24.84 19.26 -8.73
CA GLY A 8 -24.11 18.77 -9.90
C GLY A 8 -23.33 19.90 -10.60
N ASN A 9 -22.07 19.64 -10.92
CA ASN A 9 -21.12 20.60 -11.51
C ASN A 9 -20.71 21.77 -10.59
N MET A 10 -21.06 21.75 -9.31
CA MET A 10 -20.55 22.70 -8.33
C MET A 10 -19.26 22.20 -7.69
N SER A 11 -18.45 23.12 -7.19
CA SER A 11 -17.28 22.79 -6.37
C SER A 11 -17.68 22.65 -4.91
N ALA A 12 -17.25 21.56 -4.28
CA ALA A 12 -17.39 21.31 -2.86
C ALA A 12 -16.03 21.52 -2.19
N THR A 13 -16.02 22.17 -1.03
CA THR A 13 -14.82 22.31 -0.19
C THR A 13 -14.92 21.35 0.96
N LEU A 14 -13.98 20.41 1.07
CA LEU A 14 -13.81 19.55 2.23
C LEU A 14 -12.88 20.22 3.23
N LEU A 15 -13.31 20.34 4.47
CA LEU A 15 -12.47 20.63 5.63
C LEU A 15 -12.22 19.33 6.39
N TYR A 16 -10.95 19.02 6.67
CA TYR A 16 -10.59 17.87 7.49
C TYR A 16 -9.60 18.29 8.56
N THR A 17 -9.92 17.92 9.80
CA THR A 17 -9.16 18.27 11.00
C THR A 17 -8.59 17.03 11.63
N GLU A 18 -7.28 17.04 11.86
CA GLU A 18 -6.55 15.98 12.54
C GLU A 18 -6.78 16.03 14.06
N VAL A 19 -7.04 14.87 14.67
CA VAL A 19 -7.21 14.75 16.13
C VAL A 19 -6.07 13.88 16.68
N PRO A 20 -5.34 14.32 17.73
CA PRO A 20 -5.61 15.46 18.62
C PRO A 20 -4.88 16.78 18.26
N SER A 21 -4.09 16.80 17.19
CA SER A 21 -3.25 17.96 16.83
C SER A 21 -4.04 19.22 16.44
N ASN A 22 -5.34 19.08 16.14
CA ASN A 22 -6.25 20.14 15.67
C ASN A 22 -5.73 20.86 14.41
N GLU A 23 -4.84 20.21 13.65
CA GLU A 23 -4.36 20.72 12.38
C GLU A 23 -5.48 20.55 11.34
N SER A 24 -5.96 21.66 10.76
CA SER A 24 -7.04 21.64 9.79
C SER A 24 -6.51 21.94 8.38
N LYS A 25 -7.01 21.18 7.41
CA LYS A 25 -6.67 21.33 6.00
C LYS A 25 -7.95 21.34 5.17
N THR A 26 -7.87 21.98 4.01
CA THR A 26 -8.99 22.08 3.08
C THR A 26 -8.60 21.53 1.72
N GLU A 27 -9.52 20.81 1.09
CA GLU A 27 -9.40 20.39 -0.30
C GLU A 27 -10.70 20.65 -1.05
N THR A 28 -10.57 21.16 -2.27
CA THR A 28 -11.72 21.44 -3.14
C THR A 28 -11.84 20.35 -4.18
N PHE A 29 -13.04 19.79 -4.34
CA PHE A 29 -13.32 18.78 -5.34
C PHE A 29 -14.59 19.12 -6.14
N PRO A 30 -14.63 18.83 -7.46
CA PRO A 30 -15.83 19.02 -8.25
C PRO A 30 -16.86 17.93 -7.93
N VAL A 31 -18.12 18.33 -7.76
CA VAL A 31 -19.25 17.40 -7.63
C VAL A 31 -19.62 16.91 -9.03
N PRO A 32 -19.47 15.61 -9.32
CA PRO A 32 -19.76 15.07 -10.65
C PRO A 32 -21.25 15.20 -10.97
N SER A 33 -21.56 15.39 -12.25
CA SER A 33 -22.93 15.40 -12.74
C SER A 33 -23.59 14.04 -12.49
N CYS A 34 -24.91 14.00 -12.25
CA CYS A 34 -25.67 12.76 -12.02
C CYS A 34 -25.54 11.70 -13.14
N LYS A 35 -25.05 12.08 -14.32
CA LYS A 35 -24.75 11.14 -15.41
C LYS A 35 -23.53 10.25 -15.12
N VAL A 36 -22.66 10.67 -14.20
CA VAL A 36 -21.43 9.97 -13.83
C VAL A 36 -21.60 9.40 -12.43
N SER A 37 -21.63 8.07 -12.33
CA SER A 37 -21.71 7.39 -11.02
C SER A 37 -20.33 7.38 -10.39
N GLN A 38 -20.03 8.41 -9.59
CA GLN A 38 -18.83 8.44 -8.76
C GLN A 38 -19.23 8.25 -7.30
N LEU A 39 -18.84 7.09 -6.75
CA LEU A 39 -19.24 6.65 -5.40
C LEU A 39 -18.53 7.41 -4.28
N GLY A 40 -17.41 8.09 -4.58
CA GLY A 40 -16.52 8.62 -3.56
C GLY A 40 -15.55 9.69 -4.07
N PHE A 41 -15.07 10.51 -3.13
CA PHE A 41 -13.86 11.30 -3.30
C PHE A 41 -12.73 10.65 -2.49
N PHE A 42 -11.55 10.50 -3.07
CA PHE A 42 -10.41 9.85 -2.44
C PHE A 42 -9.40 10.89 -1.99
N LEU A 43 -9.27 11.05 -0.66
CA LEU A 43 -8.26 11.89 -0.04
C LEU A 43 -6.93 11.16 0.04
N GLN A 44 -5.85 11.84 -0.33
CA GLN A 44 -4.50 11.31 -0.36
C GLN A 44 -3.60 12.03 0.65
N ASN A 45 -2.44 11.45 0.93
CA ASN A 45 -1.40 12.05 1.76
C ASN A 45 -1.85 12.38 3.20
N LEU A 46 -2.71 11.54 3.78
CA LEU A 46 -3.09 11.58 5.19
C LEU A 46 -2.06 10.82 6.05
N LYS A 47 -1.90 11.22 7.31
CA LYS A 47 -1.05 10.47 8.25
C LYS A 47 -1.69 9.11 8.55
N ASN A 48 -0.86 8.07 8.65
CA ASN A 48 -1.31 6.72 9.00
C ASN A 48 -1.75 6.66 10.48
N GLY A 49 -2.67 5.74 10.80
CA GLY A 49 -3.16 5.52 12.17
C GLY A 49 -3.77 6.75 12.86
N THR A 50 -4.23 7.73 12.09
CA THR A 50 -4.68 9.03 12.60
C THR A 50 -6.19 9.20 12.41
N THR A 51 -6.84 9.85 13.37
CA THR A 51 -8.28 10.14 13.31
C THR A 51 -8.50 11.52 12.73
N TYR A 52 -9.38 11.63 11.74
CA TYR A 52 -9.76 12.87 11.09
C TYR A 52 -11.25 13.13 11.24
N ILE A 53 -11.61 14.37 11.57
CA ILE A 53 -13.00 14.85 11.51
C ILE A 53 -13.15 15.61 10.21
N MET A 54 -14.07 15.18 9.37
CA MET A 54 -14.32 15.74 8.06
C MET A 54 -15.68 16.43 7.99
N GLN A 55 -15.72 17.53 7.26
CA GLN A 55 -16.92 18.29 6.98
C GLN A 55 -16.82 18.84 5.57
N TYR A 56 -17.85 18.70 4.75
CA TYR A 56 -17.87 19.32 3.43
C TYR A 56 -18.84 20.50 3.41
N GLN A 57 -18.46 21.54 2.69
CA GLN A 57 -19.25 22.74 2.46
C GLN A 57 -19.47 22.90 0.95
N ILE A 58 -20.71 23.18 0.56
CA ILE A 58 -21.08 23.38 -0.84
C ILE A 58 -21.93 24.63 -0.91
N ALA A 59 -21.43 25.63 -1.65
CA ALA A 59 -22.00 26.97 -1.67
C ALA A 59 -22.15 27.54 -0.24
N ASN A 60 -23.36 27.50 0.33
CA ASN A 60 -23.66 28.01 1.66
C ASN A 60 -24.19 26.94 2.63
N GLU A 61 -24.20 25.67 2.21
CA GLU A 61 -24.63 24.55 3.05
C GLU A 61 -23.44 23.73 3.52
N THR A 62 -23.50 23.30 4.78
CA THR A 62 -22.43 22.55 5.43
C THR A 62 -22.96 21.20 5.90
N SER A 63 -22.18 20.15 5.68
CA SER A 63 -22.53 18.81 6.11
C SER A 63 -22.38 18.62 7.61
N SER A 64 -22.96 17.52 8.11
CA SER A 64 -22.61 16.97 9.42
C SER A 64 -21.12 16.58 9.45
N ASN A 65 -20.53 16.64 10.64
CA ASN A 65 -19.18 16.15 10.87
C ASN A 65 -19.16 14.62 10.75
N LEU A 66 -18.18 14.10 10.03
CA LEU A 66 -17.93 12.68 9.86
C LEU A 66 -16.55 12.35 10.41
N THR A 67 -16.48 11.45 11.38
CA THR A 67 -15.21 10.94 11.89
C THR A 67 -14.76 9.76 11.04
N MET A 68 -13.52 9.79 10.57
CA MET A 68 -12.86 8.67 9.89
C MET A 68 -11.47 8.43 10.44
N ASN A 69 -11.03 7.19 10.36
CA ASN A 69 -9.72 6.76 10.81
C ASN A 69 -8.93 6.25 9.62
N THR A 70 -7.69 6.69 9.48
CA THR A 70 -6.78 6.10 8.50
C THR A 70 -6.24 4.78 9.03
N ASN A 71 -6.02 3.83 8.12
CA ASN A 71 -5.41 2.57 8.47
C ASN A 71 -4.00 2.79 9.03
N ASN A 72 -3.64 2.01 10.04
CA ASN A 72 -2.27 1.92 10.49
C ASN A 72 -1.51 0.95 9.58
N VAL A 73 -0.98 1.47 8.47
CA VAL A 73 -0.16 0.70 7.54
C VAL A 73 1.30 0.93 7.93
N LEU A 74 2.00 -0.18 8.22
CA LEU A 74 3.45 -0.18 8.41
C LEU A 74 4.12 0.20 7.09
N ASP A 75 5.14 1.03 7.16
CA ASP A 75 5.94 1.42 6.01
C ASP A 75 6.52 0.17 5.33
N TYR A 76 6.53 0.13 3.99
CA TYR A 76 7.08 -1.00 3.24
C TYR A 76 8.55 -1.26 3.62
N GLN A 77 9.28 -0.21 4.00
CA GLN A 77 10.66 -0.31 4.48
C GLN A 77 10.79 -1.03 5.84
N GLN A 78 9.71 -1.14 6.61
CA GLN A 78 9.64 -1.85 7.88
C GLN A 78 9.00 -3.22 7.76
N ILE A 79 8.55 -3.60 6.55
CA ILE A 79 8.28 -5.00 6.25
C ILE A 79 9.65 -5.65 6.29
N ASP A 80 9.99 -6.23 7.44
CA ASP A 80 11.03 -7.23 7.55
C ASP A 80 10.64 -8.32 6.55
N SER A 81 11.23 -8.22 5.36
CA SER A 81 11.19 -9.23 4.32
C SER A 81 11.96 -10.41 4.88
N GLY A 82 11.28 -11.13 5.79
CA GLY A 82 11.88 -12.01 6.76
C GLY A 82 12.99 -12.83 6.15
N LEU A 83 14.20 -12.45 6.53
CA LEU A 83 15.47 -13.10 6.24
C LEU A 83 15.88 -13.06 4.76
N GLU A 84 16.63 -12.03 4.39
CA GLU A 84 17.59 -12.06 3.27
C GLU A 84 18.54 -13.29 3.36
N ALA A 85 18.71 -13.84 4.56
CA ALA A 85 19.42 -15.09 4.84
C ALA A 85 18.80 -16.34 4.15
N ARG A 86 17.53 -16.32 3.70
CA ARG A 86 16.95 -17.40 2.89
C ARG A 86 17.49 -17.42 1.46
N SER A 87 17.93 -16.28 0.92
CA SER A 87 18.59 -16.22 -0.39
C SER A 87 20.00 -16.81 -0.33
N GLY A 88 20.75 -16.53 0.74
CA GLY A 88 22.08 -17.09 0.96
C GLY A 88 22.10 -18.62 1.09
N ALA A 89 21.15 -19.19 1.83
CA ALA A 89 21.06 -20.65 2.01
C ALA A 89 20.85 -21.41 0.68
N MET A 90 20.09 -20.83 -0.25
CA MET A 90 19.86 -21.42 -1.58
C MET A 90 21.14 -21.47 -2.42
N VAL A 91 21.97 -20.44 -2.33
CA VAL A 91 23.25 -20.37 -3.05
C VAL A 91 24.23 -21.40 -2.48
N VAL A 92 24.33 -21.53 -1.16
CA VAL A 92 25.29 -22.46 -0.54
C VAL A 92 24.97 -23.92 -0.87
N ILE A 93 23.69 -24.30 -0.83
CA ILE A 93 23.27 -25.69 -1.13
C ILE A 93 23.59 -26.05 -2.59
N THR A 94 23.34 -25.14 -3.55
CA THR A 94 23.62 -25.41 -4.96
C THR A 94 25.13 -25.57 -5.25
N VAL A 95 25.98 -24.81 -4.56
CA VAL A 95 27.44 -24.92 -4.70
C VAL A 95 27.95 -26.27 -4.15
N ILE A 96 27.48 -26.70 -2.98
CA ILE A 96 27.90 -27.98 -2.38
C ILE A 96 27.44 -29.16 -3.26
N LEU A 97 26.21 -29.12 -3.77
CA LEU A 97 25.68 -30.16 -4.67
C LEU A 97 26.47 -30.23 -5.98
N SER A 98 26.82 -29.09 -6.56
CA SER A 98 27.64 -29.01 -7.78
C SER A 98 29.02 -29.64 -7.59
N LEU A 99 29.73 -29.30 -6.50
CA LEU A 99 31.03 -29.91 -6.18
C LEU A 99 30.92 -31.42 -5.97
N GLY A 100 29.89 -31.86 -5.25
CA GLY A 100 29.66 -33.28 -4.99
C GLY A 100 29.49 -34.09 -6.28
N MET A 101 28.70 -33.56 -7.23
CA MET A 101 28.48 -34.22 -8.52
C MET A 101 29.77 -34.37 -9.33
N VAL A 102 30.66 -33.36 -9.32
CA VAL A 102 31.95 -33.44 -10.01
C VAL A 102 32.84 -34.53 -9.40
N ILE A 103 32.93 -34.59 -8.07
CA ILE A 103 33.75 -35.59 -7.37
C ILE A 103 33.24 -37.01 -7.65
N LEU A 104 31.92 -37.21 -7.60
CA LEU A 104 31.31 -38.50 -7.91
C LEU A 104 31.59 -38.93 -9.35
N LEU A 105 31.51 -38.00 -10.32
CA LEU A 105 31.75 -38.29 -11.73
C LEU A 105 33.21 -38.69 -11.97
N VAL A 106 34.18 -37.97 -11.40
CA VAL A 106 35.61 -38.30 -11.49
C VAL A 106 35.89 -39.66 -10.85
N SER A 107 35.32 -39.92 -9.67
CA SER A 107 35.50 -41.19 -8.95
C SER A 107 34.94 -42.36 -9.77
N LEU A 108 33.77 -42.18 -10.38
CA LEU A 108 33.14 -43.18 -11.25
C LEU A 108 34.01 -43.50 -12.48
N ILE A 109 34.56 -42.48 -13.15
CA ILE A 109 35.44 -42.67 -14.30
C ILE A 109 36.66 -43.49 -13.89
N ILE A 110 37.33 -43.10 -12.80
CA ILE A 110 38.52 -43.81 -12.30
C ILE A 110 38.16 -45.27 -11.98
N SER A 111 37.05 -45.52 -11.30
CA SER A 111 36.61 -46.88 -10.97
C SER A 111 36.35 -47.73 -12.22
N ILE A 112 35.76 -47.16 -13.28
CA ILE A 112 35.54 -47.90 -14.55
C ILE A 112 36.88 -48.26 -15.19
N PHE A 113 37.84 -47.33 -15.25
CA PHE A 113 39.16 -47.57 -15.83
C PHE A 113 39.99 -48.59 -15.04
N PHE A 114 39.90 -48.58 -13.71
CA PHE A 114 40.58 -49.58 -12.87
C PHE A 114 39.85 -50.93 -12.81
N SER A 115 38.55 -50.96 -13.12
CA SER A 115 37.75 -52.17 -13.15
C SER A 115 37.77 -52.89 -14.51
N SER A 116 38.30 -52.27 -15.57
CA SER A 116 38.53 -52.92 -16.87
C SER A 116 39.91 -53.57 -16.93
#